data_AF-A0AA85JUJ7-F1
#
_entry.id   AF-A0AA85JUJ7-F1
#
_cell.length_a   1.000
_cell.length_b   1.000
_cell.length_c   1.000
_cell.angle_alpha   90.00
_cell.angle_beta   90.00
_cell.angle_gamma   90.00
#
_symmetry.space_group_name_H-M   'P 1'
#
loop_
_entity.id
_entity.type
_entity.pdbx_description
1 polymer ?
#
loop_
_entity_poly.entity_id
_entity_poly.type
_entity_poly.pdbx_seq_one_letter_code
_entity_poly.pdbx_strand_id
1 'polypeptide(L)'
;MEQSFRYLSVIGPEHWRFLICQFLSLLSGYAMRKCIPPCIENSKRRHFFEFISGLIILYIGYGSLVIHMFAQALPAYLMMVFLPLSIAQYGILIFSMMYLSGVHIHKFVRNPSIDITAPLMVQTQKLSSLAFNINDGVKLAKEGVVDRDYHRLNAVERRPRLLQLGGYLFSFHNVMIGPFNFFADYLRFIQGQESERLMDESDKKLFEENKEEIRLAKAEKWKQVKLLLLHTILTIWALSSFKPEYFLSDDFAKKNYLQKYIYLSIACFGFRQRFYFAWTVNHLYVSCIHLRKAFVLIFLTTNIGNINIDISYCSPILNNSQFSPHIDRKQRQVFKRILEHCPAWLVRGEKKNSSSSIVEHLVNSRR
;
A
#
# COMPACT_ATOMS: atom_id res chain seq x y z
N MET A 1 8.83 -33.25 19.50
CA MET A 1 9.36 -33.18 18.11
C MET A 1 8.30 -33.59 17.08
N GLU A 2 7.53 -34.66 17.31
CA GLU A 2 6.41 -35.08 16.44
C GLU A 2 5.29 -34.05 16.26
N GLN A 3 4.92 -33.30 17.31
CA GLN A 3 3.91 -32.24 17.18
C GLN A 3 4.38 -31.11 16.25
N SER A 4 5.68 -30.76 16.26
CA SER A 4 6.24 -29.72 15.37
C SER A 4 6.23 -30.18 13.90
N PHE A 5 6.50 -31.46 13.64
CA PHE A 5 6.40 -32.06 12.31
C PHE A 5 4.95 -32.12 11.79
N ARG A 6 3.97 -32.32 12.68
CA ARG A 6 2.54 -32.30 12.32
C ARG A 6 2.01 -30.90 11.99
N TYR A 7 2.70 -29.82 12.40
CA TYR A 7 2.39 -28.45 11.95
C TYR A 7 2.98 -28.13 10.57
N LEU A 8 4.14 -28.71 10.21
CA LEU A 8 4.72 -28.58 8.87
C LEU A 8 3.86 -29.27 7.79
N SER A 9 3.09 -30.30 8.14
CA SER A 9 2.09 -30.92 7.25
C SER A 9 0.79 -30.12 7.10
N VAL A 10 0.59 -29.04 7.87
CA VAL A 10 -0.58 -28.12 7.77
C VAL A 10 -0.30 -26.94 6.83
N ILE A 11 0.95 -26.79 6.37
CA ILE A 11 1.33 -25.78 5.38
C ILE A 11 0.99 -26.33 4.00
N GLY A 12 -0.19 -25.98 3.49
CA GLY A 12 -0.59 -26.34 2.14
C GLY A 12 0.37 -25.79 1.06
N PRO A 13 0.35 -26.39 -0.15
CA PRO A 13 1.27 -26.05 -1.25
C PRO A 13 1.28 -24.56 -1.63
N GLU A 14 0.16 -23.85 -1.42
CA GLU A 14 0.00 -22.42 -1.65
C GLU A 14 0.91 -21.55 -0.77
N HIS A 15 1.12 -21.94 0.49
CA HIS A 15 2.01 -21.20 1.40
C HIS A 15 3.48 -21.35 0.99
N TRP A 16 3.87 -22.52 0.48
CA TRP A 16 5.22 -22.74 -0.05
C TRP A 16 5.48 -21.92 -1.31
N ARG A 17 4.54 -21.90 -2.26
CA ARG A 17 4.62 -21.03 -3.44
C ARG A 17 4.77 -19.57 -3.04
N PHE A 18 4.00 -19.14 -2.07
CA PHE A 18 4.08 -17.80 -1.52
C PHE A 18 5.47 -17.49 -0.95
N LEU A 19 6.04 -18.36 -0.10
CA LEU A 19 7.38 -18.15 0.47
C LEU A 19 8.48 -18.14 -0.61
N ILE A 20 8.40 -19.01 -1.60
CA ILE A 20 9.31 -19.03 -2.75
C ILE A 20 9.25 -17.70 -3.51
N CYS A 21 8.05 -17.18 -3.76
CA CYS A 21 7.86 -15.88 -4.39
C CYS A 21 8.51 -14.74 -3.60
N GLN A 22 8.36 -14.72 -2.26
CA GLN A 22 9.00 -13.71 -1.41
C GLN A 22 10.53 -13.78 -1.48
N PHE A 23 11.09 -15.00 -1.49
CA PHE A 23 12.52 -15.20 -1.63
C PHE A 23 13.04 -14.73 -3.02
N LEU A 24 12.30 -15.03 -4.09
CA LEU A 24 12.62 -14.56 -5.44
C LEU A 24 12.52 -13.03 -5.57
N SER A 25 11.55 -12.39 -4.91
CA SER A 25 11.47 -10.92 -4.83
C SER A 25 12.70 -10.33 -4.13
N LEU A 26 13.17 -10.95 -3.04
CA LEU A 26 14.40 -10.53 -2.36
C LEU A 26 15.64 -10.66 -3.25
N LEU A 27 15.79 -11.79 -3.94
CA LEU A 27 16.91 -12.03 -4.85
C LEU A 27 16.88 -11.05 -6.04
N SER A 28 15.71 -10.86 -6.64
CA SER A 28 15.51 -9.90 -7.75
C SER A 28 15.86 -8.48 -7.30
N GLY A 29 15.48 -8.14 -6.08
CA GLY A 29 15.85 -6.89 -5.44
C GLY A 29 17.35 -6.68 -5.30
N TYR A 30 18.05 -7.67 -4.74
CA TYR A 30 19.50 -7.63 -4.60
C TYR A 30 20.19 -7.54 -5.96
N ALA A 31 19.72 -8.32 -6.94
CA ALA A 31 20.23 -8.30 -8.31
C ALA A 31 20.03 -6.93 -8.98
N MET A 32 18.84 -6.33 -8.89
CA MET A 32 18.60 -5.00 -9.45
C MET A 32 19.52 -3.96 -8.84
N ARG A 33 19.69 -3.98 -7.52
CA ARG A 33 20.58 -3.04 -6.82
C ARG A 33 22.03 -3.16 -7.27
N LYS A 34 22.55 -4.38 -7.45
CA LYS A 34 23.96 -4.62 -7.79
C LYS A 34 24.23 -4.44 -9.28
N CYS A 35 23.33 -4.92 -10.14
CA CYS A 35 23.55 -5.02 -11.58
C CYS A 35 23.01 -3.81 -12.38
N ILE A 36 22.01 -3.08 -11.84
CA ILE A 36 21.32 -2.01 -12.55
C ILE A 36 21.09 -0.81 -11.62
N PRO A 37 22.14 -0.01 -11.34
CA PRO A 37 22.03 1.12 -10.42
C PRO A 37 21.00 2.15 -10.88
N PRO A 38 20.34 2.84 -9.93
CA PRO A 38 19.29 3.82 -10.22
C PRO A 38 19.87 5.03 -10.97
N CYS A 39 19.48 5.18 -12.23
CA CYS A 39 19.86 6.31 -13.08
C CYS A 39 18.86 6.42 -14.25
N ILE A 40 18.69 7.62 -14.79
CA ILE A 40 17.82 7.89 -15.94
C ILE A 40 18.22 7.07 -17.18
N GLU A 41 19.52 6.87 -17.39
CA GLU A 41 20.07 6.08 -18.51
C GLU A 41 19.68 4.60 -18.41
N ASN A 42 19.64 4.06 -17.18
CA ASN A 42 19.28 2.68 -16.90
C ASN A 42 17.76 2.46 -16.76
N SER A 43 16.93 3.51 -16.87
CA SER A 43 15.48 3.45 -16.63
C SER A 43 14.80 2.35 -17.44
N LYS A 44 15.11 2.24 -18.74
CA LYS A 44 14.54 1.18 -19.62
C LYS A 44 14.88 -0.22 -19.12
N ARG A 45 16.15 -0.46 -18.74
CA ARG A 45 16.63 -1.75 -18.23
C ARG A 45 15.95 -2.11 -16.91
N ARG A 46 15.74 -1.13 -16.03
CA ARG A 46 15.05 -1.33 -14.75
C ARG A 46 13.56 -1.60 -14.93
N HIS A 47 12.85 -0.87 -15.79
CA HIS A 47 11.45 -1.18 -16.11
C HIS A 47 11.28 -2.58 -16.69
N PHE A 48 12.19 -2.98 -17.59
CA PHE A 48 12.18 -4.32 -18.16
C PHE A 48 12.46 -5.40 -17.11
N PHE A 49 13.46 -5.18 -16.24
CA PHE A 49 13.75 -6.09 -15.14
C PHE A 49 12.57 -6.23 -14.18
N GLU A 50 11.94 -5.12 -13.79
CA GLU A 50 10.74 -5.11 -12.94
C GLU A 50 9.59 -5.91 -13.56
N PHE A 51 9.32 -5.69 -14.84
CA PHE A 51 8.25 -6.36 -15.56
C PHE A 51 8.49 -7.88 -15.65
N ILE A 52 9.69 -8.31 -16.08
CA ILE A 52 9.99 -9.72 -16.28
C ILE A 52 10.07 -10.47 -14.94
N SER A 53 10.78 -9.91 -13.95
CA SER A 53 10.90 -10.56 -12.64
C SER A 53 9.55 -10.69 -11.95
N GLY A 54 8.72 -9.63 -11.98
CA GLY A 54 7.41 -9.68 -11.36
C GLY A 54 6.42 -10.58 -12.10
N LEU A 55 6.50 -10.70 -13.43
CA LEU A 55 5.73 -11.69 -14.18
C LEU A 55 6.10 -13.13 -13.81
N ILE A 56 7.40 -13.43 -13.70
CA ILE A 56 7.87 -14.77 -13.28
C ILE A 56 7.35 -15.09 -11.88
N ILE A 57 7.48 -14.15 -10.94
CA ILE A 57 7.03 -14.31 -9.56
C ILE A 57 5.51 -14.52 -9.49
N LEU A 58 4.74 -13.72 -10.22
CA LEU A 58 3.29 -13.88 -10.31
C LEU A 58 2.88 -15.23 -10.89
N TYR A 59 3.56 -15.70 -11.94
CA TYR A 59 3.25 -16.98 -12.56
C TYR A 59 3.55 -18.15 -11.61
N ILE A 60 4.64 -18.09 -10.84
CA ILE A 60 4.94 -19.09 -9.80
C ILE A 60 3.87 -19.07 -8.68
N GLY A 61 3.42 -17.88 -8.28
CA GLY A 61 2.43 -17.72 -7.21
C GLY A 61 1.02 -18.15 -7.61
N TYR A 62 0.56 -17.71 -8.79
CA TYR A 62 -0.85 -17.79 -9.20
C TYR A 62 -1.10 -18.60 -10.49
N GLY A 63 -0.05 -19.03 -11.20
CA GLY A 63 -0.16 -19.84 -12.41
C GLY A 63 -0.86 -19.12 -13.56
N SER A 64 -1.80 -19.81 -14.22
CA SER A 64 -2.55 -19.26 -15.36
C SER A 64 -3.47 -18.09 -15.00
N LEU A 65 -3.79 -17.89 -13.72
CA LEU A 65 -4.65 -16.80 -13.25
C LEU A 65 -4.04 -15.41 -13.50
N VAL A 66 -2.74 -15.32 -13.77
CA VAL A 66 -2.06 -14.07 -14.17
C VAL A 66 -2.70 -13.44 -15.41
N ILE A 67 -3.40 -14.22 -16.24
CA ILE A 67 -4.17 -13.69 -17.38
C ILE A 67 -5.18 -12.62 -16.94
N HIS A 68 -5.75 -12.72 -15.73
CA HIS A 68 -6.68 -11.73 -15.22
C HIS A 68 -6.05 -10.35 -15.05
N MET A 69 -4.75 -10.29 -14.72
CA MET A 69 -4.03 -9.02 -14.60
C MET A 69 -3.80 -8.35 -15.96
N PHE A 70 -3.58 -9.14 -17.02
CA PHE A 70 -3.50 -8.63 -18.39
C PHE A 70 -4.87 -8.20 -18.91
N ALA A 71 -5.90 -9.01 -18.67
CA ALA A 71 -7.28 -8.71 -19.05
C ALA A 71 -7.81 -7.44 -18.38
N GLN A 72 -7.28 -7.05 -17.22
CA GLN A 72 -7.57 -5.73 -16.63
C GLN A 72 -6.64 -4.62 -17.17
N ALA A 73 -5.34 -4.88 -17.30
CA ALA A 73 -4.38 -3.85 -17.72
C ALA A 73 -4.59 -3.36 -19.16
N LEU A 74 -4.84 -4.29 -20.09
CA LEU A 74 -4.91 -3.98 -21.52
C LEU A 74 -6.10 -3.06 -21.85
N PRO A 75 -7.36 -3.38 -21.46
CA PRO A 75 -8.48 -2.47 -21.73
C PRO A 75 -8.32 -1.12 -21.02
N ALA A 76 -7.82 -1.11 -19.78
CA ALA A 76 -7.55 0.14 -19.07
C ALA A 76 -6.53 1.02 -19.80
N TYR A 77 -5.49 0.42 -20.39
CA TYR A 77 -4.53 1.15 -21.22
C TYR A 77 -5.14 1.65 -22.52
N LEU A 78 -5.93 0.84 -23.22
CA LEU A 78 -6.63 1.27 -24.44
C LEU A 78 -7.57 2.43 -24.13
N MET A 79 -8.31 2.38 -23.03
CA MET A 79 -9.15 3.49 -22.58
C MET A 79 -8.32 4.75 -22.31
N MET A 80 -7.15 4.61 -21.68
CA MET A 80 -6.24 5.74 -21.43
C MET A 80 -5.71 6.38 -22.72
N VAL A 81 -5.55 5.60 -23.79
CA VAL A 81 -5.07 6.08 -25.10
C VAL A 81 -6.19 6.71 -25.92
N PHE A 82 -7.35 6.05 -26.03
CA PHE A 82 -8.41 6.44 -26.96
C PHE A 82 -9.42 7.43 -26.38
N LEU A 83 -9.67 7.44 -25.06
CA LEU A 83 -10.63 8.38 -24.47
C LEU A 83 -9.98 9.74 -24.16
N PRO A 84 -10.77 10.83 -24.17
CA PRO A 84 -10.36 12.10 -23.57
C PRO A 84 -10.02 11.90 -22.09
N LEU A 85 -8.94 12.52 -21.61
CA LEU A 85 -8.41 12.29 -20.26
C LEU A 85 -9.42 12.62 -19.14
N SER A 86 -10.30 13.60 -19.35
CA SER A 86 -11.37 13.96 -18.41
C SER A 86 -12.36 12.83 -18.17
N ILE A 87 -12.64 12.02 -19.19
CA ILE A 87 -13.57 10.88 -19.14
C ILE A 87 -12.82 9.58 -18.81
N ALA A 88 -11.59 9.44 -19.32
CA ALA A 88 -10.77 8.23 -19.17
C ALA A 88 -10.55 7.85 -17.70
N GLN A 89 -10.35 8.82 -16.78
CA GLN A 89 -10.16 8.55 -15.35
C GLN A 89 -11.36 7.83 -14.72
N TYR A 90 -12.58 8.27 -15.02
CA TYR A 90 -13.80 7.64 -14.52
C TYR A 90 -14.07 6.32 -15.22
N GLY A 91 -13.85 6.27 -16.54
CA GLY A 91 -13.99 5.04 -17.32
C GLY A 91 -13.08 3.92 -16.82
N ILE A 92 -11.79 4.21 -16.58
CA ILE A 92 -10.81 3.24 -16.08
C ILE A 92 -11.17 2.79 -14.66
N LEU A 93 -11.60 3.71 -13.80
CA LEU A 93 -12.05 3.38 -12.44
C LEU A 93 -13.25 2.44 -12.47
N ILE A 94 -14.31 2.79 -13.21
CA ILE A 94 -15.53 1.99 -13.32
C ILE A 94 -15.22 0.61 -13.91
N PHE A 95 -14.47 0.56 -15.01
CA PHE A 95 -14.06 -0.70 -15.63
C PHE A 95 -13.25 -1.57 -14.66
N SER A 96 -12.22 -1.00 -14.02
CA SER A 96 -11.34 -1.75 -13.11
C SER A 96 -12.09 -2.28 -11.89
N MET A 97 -12.97 -1.47 -11.30
CA MET A 97 -13.82 -1.89 -10.18
C MET A 97 -14.82 -2.97 -10.60
N MET A 98 -15.50 -2.80 -11.74
CA MET A 98 -16.45 -3.79 -12.26
C MET A 98 -15.77 -5.12 -12.57
N TYR A 99 -14.58 -5.09 -13.17
CA TYR A 99 -13.79 -6.29 -13.45
C TYR A 99 -13.38 -7.00 -12.16
N LEU A 100 -12.83 -6.26 -11.18
CA LEU A 100 -12.49 -6.78 -9.86
C LEU A 100 -13.71 -7.40 -9.15
N SER A 101 -14.86 -6.71 -9.17
CA SER A 101 -16.12 -7.22 -8.62
C SER A 101 -16.57 -8.52 -9.31
N GLY A 102 -16.46 -8.60 -10.63
CA GLY A 102 -16.77 -9.82 -11.38
C GLY A 102 -15.89 -11.01 -10.96
N VAL A 103 -14.59 -10.78 -10.77
CA VAL A 103 -13.67 -11.81 -10.28
C VAL A 103 -13.98 -12.21 -8.83
N HIS A 104 -14.36 -11.27 -7.97
CA HIS A 104 -14.82 -11.58 -6.61
C HIS A 104 -16.10 -12.42 -6.58
N ILE A 105 -17.08 -12.10 -7.43
CA ILE A 105 -18.32 -12.88 -7.55
C ILE A 105 -18.01 -14.28 -8.06
N HIS A 106 -17.18 -14.40 -9.11
CA HIS A 106 -16.75 -15.70 -9.62
C HIS A 106 -16.04 -16.54 -8.55
N LYS A 107 -15.15 -15.91 -7.76
CA LYS A 107 -14.49 -16.54 -6.63
C LYS A 107 -15.49 -17.03 -5.58
N PHE A 108 -16.46 -16.20 -5.20
CA PHE A 108 -17.49 -16.55 -4.22
C PHE A 108 -18.32 -17.78 -4.66
N VAL A 109 -18.65 -17.86 -5.95
CA VAL A 109 -19.43 -18.98 -6.50
C VAL A 109 -18.59 -20.25 -6.65
N ARG A 110 -17.37 -20.16 -7.20
CA ARG A 110 -16.55 -21.33 -7.53
C ARG A 110 -15.60 -21.78 -6.43
N ASN A 111 -15.37 -20.98 -5.40
CA ASN A 111 -14.45 -21.22 -4.29
C ASN A 111 -13.11 -21.84 -4.72
N PRO A 112 -12.37 -21.20 -5.65
CA PRO A 112 -11.08 -21.71 -6.09
C PRO A 112 -10.06 -21.71 -4.93
N SER A 113 -9.12 -22.64 -4.96
CA SER A 113 -8.08 -22.79 -3.92
C SER A 113 -7.03 -21.68 -3.92
N ILE A 114 -6.82 -21.00 -5.06
CA ILE A 114 -5.85 -19.91 -5.22
C ILE A 114 -6.60 -18.60 -5.48
N ASP A 115 -6.21 -17.54 -4.79
CA ASP A 115 -6.88 -16.24 -4.81
C ASP A 115 -6.07 -15.14 -5.52
N ILE A 116 -6.39 -14.86 -6.79
CA ILE A 116 -5.79 -13.76 -7.57
C ILE A 116 -6.40 -12.38 -7.24
N THR A 117 -7.43 -12.28 -6.39
CA THR A 117 -8.11 -11.01 -6.15
C THR A 117 -7.22 -9.98 -5.43
N ALA A 118 -6.29 -10.42 -4.59
CA ALA A 118 -5.36 -9.55 -3.88
C ALA A 118 -4.44 -8.72 -4.81
N PRO A 119 -3.67 -9.32 -5.75
CA PRO A 119 -2.90 -8.54 -6.71
C PRO A 119 -3.78 -7.73 -7.66
N LEU A 120 -4.97 -8.23 -8.00
CA LEU A 120 -5.93 -7.53 -8.85
C LEU A 120 -6.51 -6.26 -8.17
N MET A 121 -6.72 -6.30 -6.86
CA MET A 121 -7.10 -5.14 -6.04
C MET A 121 -6.03 -4.05 -6.09
N VAL A 122 -4.76 -4.42 -5.89
CA VAL A 122 -3.64 -3.45 -5.96
C VAL A 122 -3.53 -2.88 -7.38
N GLN A 123 -3.69 -3.71 -8.41
CA GLN A 123 -3.67 -3.27 -9.80
C GLN A 123 -4.81 -2.29 -10.11
N THR A 124 -6.00 -2.52 -9.56
CA THR A 124 -7.15 -1.61 -9.64
C THR A 124 -6.83 -0.23 -9.05
N GLN A 125 -6.18 -0.21 -7.88
CA GLN A 125 -5.71 1.03 -7.27
C GLN A 125 -4.66 1.75 -8.14
N LYS A 126 -3.69 1.00 -8.69
CA LYS A 126 -2.65 1.52 -9.59
C LYS A 126 -3.21 2.12 -10.88
N LEU A 127 -4.11 1.42 -11.56
CA LEU A 127 -4.72 1.89 -12.80
C LEU A 127 -5.59 3.13 -12.58
N SER A 128 -6.45 3.09 -11.56
CA SER A 128 -7.35 4.20 -11.25
C SER A 128 -6.56 5.44 -10.83
N SER A 129 -5.63 5.31 -9.89
CA SER A 129 -4.79 6.43 -9.44
C SER A 129 -3.95 7.02 -10.55
N LEU A 130 -3.34 6.19 -11.42
CA LEU A 130 -2.61 6.67 -12.58
C LEU A 130 -3.49 7.51 -13.50
N ALA A 131 -4.73 7.08 -13.75
CA ALA A 131 -5.63 7.82 -14.62
C ALA A 131 -6.00 9.20 -14.05
N PHE A 132 -6.31 9.28 -12.75
CA PHE A 132 -6.53 10.56 -12.07
C PHE A 132 -5.27 11.42 -12.04
N ASN A 133 -4.11 10.85 -11.75
CA ASN A 133 -2.84 11.58 -11.72
C ASN A 133 -2.45 12.17 -13.09
N ILE A 134 -2.78 11.50 -14.20
CA ILE A 134 -2.58 12.04 -15.55
C ILE A 134 -3.50 13.23 -15.78
N ASN A 135 -4.77 13.12 -15.36
CA ASN A 135 -5.70 14.24 -15.46
C ASN A 135 -5.25 15.45 -14.62
N ASP A 136 -4.75 15.22 -13.41
CA ASP A 136 -4.17 16.26 -12.55
C ASP A 136 -2.93 16.90 -13.19
N GLY A 137 -2.07 16.13 -13.87
CA GLY A 137 -0.92 16.64 -14.61
C GLY A 137 -1.31 17.55 -15.77
N VAL A 138 -2.38 17.21 -16.50
CA VAL A 138 -2.89 18.06 -17.59
C VAL A 138 -3.54 19.34 -17.06
N LYS A 139 -4.29 19.27 -15.95
CA LYS A 139 -4.83 20.46 -15.29
C LYS A 139 -3.70 21.38 -14.82
N LEU A 140 -2.70 20.83 -14.15
CA LEU A 140 -1.55 21.60 -13.68
C LEU A 140 -0.82 22.30 -14.84
N ALA A 141 -0.65 21.62 -15.98
CA ALA A 141 0.00 22.20 -17.16
C ALA A 141 -0.81 23.33 -17.83
N LYS A 142 -2.15 23.28 -17.75
CA LYS A 142 -3.04 24.28 -18.37
C LYS A 142 -3.37 25.45 -17.46
N GLU A 143 -3.66 25.17 -16.21
CA GLU A 143 -4.25 26.12 -15.26
C GLU A 143 -3.25 26.55 -14.18
N GLY A 144 -2.13 25.83 -14.03
CA GLY A 144 -1.11 26.12 -13.01
C GLY A 144 -1.54 25.79 -11.57
N VAL A 145 -2.76 25.29 -11.38
CA VAL A 145 -3.36 25.01 -10.07
C VAL A 145 -3.84 23.57 -9.97
N VAL A 146 -3.69 23.01 -8.78
CA VAL A 146 -4.27 21.72 -8.36
C VAL A 146 -4.70 21.88 -6.90
N ASP A 147 -5.82 21.28 -6.52
CA ASP A 147 -6.49 21.52 -5.24
C ASP A 147 -5.62 21.28 -3.99
N ARG A 148 -4.61 20.40 -4.08
CA ARG A 148 -3.71 20.08 -2.97
C ARG A 148 -2.29 19.79 -3.43
N ASP A 149 -1.31 20.15 -2.61
CA ASP A 149 0.12 19.86 -2.85
C ASP A 149 0.40 18.37 -3.09
N TYR A 150 -0.36 17.50 -2.42
CA TYR A 150 -0.26 16.06 -2.60
C TYR A 150 -0.62 15.58 -4.02
N HIS A 151 -1.62 16.19 -4.65
CA HIS A 151 -1.98 15.88 -6.04
C HIS A 151 -0.90 16.41 -6.99
N ARG A 152 -0.37 17.61 -6.73
CA ARG A 152 0.76 18.18 -7.48
C ARG A 152 1.99 17.26 -7.43
N LEU A 153 2.30 16.69 -6.27
CA LEU A 153 3.41 15.75 -6.06
C LEU A 153 3.32 14.47 -6.89
N ASN A 154 2.10 14.03 -7.18
CA ASN A 154 1.81 12.76 -7.86
C ASN A 154 1.30 12.95 -9.29
N ALA A 155 1.15 14.20 -9.73
CA ALA A 155 0.70 14.58 -11.05
C ALA A 155 1.64 14.01 -12.13
N VAL A 156 1.07 13.49 -13.20
CA VAL A 156 1.79 12.85 -14.30
C VAL A 156 1.52 13.63 -15.58
N GLU A 157 2.53 14.32 -16.09
CA GLU A 157 2.39 15.18 -17.28
C GLU A 157 2.05 14.38 -18.55
N ARG A 158 2.57 13.16 -18.67
CA ARG A 158 2.50 12.37 -19.91
C ARG A 158 2.04 10.94 -19.65
N ARG A 159 1.25 10.41 -20.60
CA ARG A 159 0.82 9.01 -20.59
C ARG A 159 2.04 8.08 -20.56
N PRO A 160 2.04 7.03 -19.72
CA PRO A 160 3.17 6.12 -19.66
C PRO A 160 3.28 5.28 -20.93
N ARG A 161 4.53 4.98 -21.31
CA ARG A 161 4.80 3.98 -22.34
C ARG A 161 4.45 2.58 -21.82
N LEU A 162 4.13 1.65 -22.72
CA LEU A 162 3.79 0.26 -22.37
C LEU A 162 4.79 -0.39 -21.41
N LEU A 163 6.10 -0.20 -21.64
CA LEU A 163 7.13 -0.77 -20.76
C LEU A 163 7.11 -0.15 -19.35
N GLN A 164 6.86 1.15 -19.23
CA GLN A 164 6.79 1.83 -17.93
C GLN A 164 5.53 1.39 -17.18
N LEU A 165 4.40 1.27 -17.89
CA LEU A 165 3.16 0.77 -17.32
C LEU A 165 3.30 -0.69 -16.90
N GLY A 166 3.87 -1.55 -17.75
CA GLY A 166 4.13 -2.95 -17.43
C GLY A 166 5.03 -3.09 -16.20
N GLY A 167 6.17 -2.40 -16.19
CA GLY A 167 7.05 -2.39 -15.02
C GLY A 167 6.38 -1.88 -13.75
N TYR A 168 5.48 -0.89 -13.85
CA TYR A 168 4.74 -0.37 -12.70
C TYR A 168 3.68 -1.35 -12.18
N LEU A 169 2.84 -1.89 -13.06
CA LEU A 169 1.75 -2.79 -12.68
C LEU A 169 2.29 -4.12 -12.15
N PHE A 170 3.30 -4.66 -12.80
CA PHE A 170 3.90 -5.96 -12.49
C PHE A 170 5.19 -5.85 -11.69
N SER A 171 5.42 -4.75 -10.97
CA SER A 171 6.64 -4.56 -10.19
C SER A 171 6.81 -5.63 -9.10
N PHE A 172 7.91 -6.38 -9.13
CA PHE A 172 8.15 -7.54 -8.27
C PHE A 172 8.12 -7.22 -6.77
N HIS A 173 8.39 -5.96 -6.39
CA HIS A 173 8.40 -5.56 -5.00
C HIS A 173 6.99 -5.37 -4.42
N ASN A 174 5.98 -5.13 -5.25
CA ASN A 174 4.59 -4.88 -4.81
C ASN A 174 3.56 -5.90 -5.34
N VAL A 175 4.01 -6.89 -6.10
CA VAL A 175 3.09 -7.75 -6.87
C VAL A 175 2.44 -8.86 -6.04
N MET A 176 3.14 -9.40 -5.04
CA MET A 176 2.63 -10.45 -4.16
C MET A 176 1.97 -9.85 -2.93
N ILE A 177 2.76 -9.10 -2.16
CA ILE A 177 2.33 -8.28 -1.04
C ILE A 177 3.18 -7.04 -1.09
N GLY A 178 2.57 -5.92 -1.40
CA GLY A 178 3.21 -4.66 -1.15
C GLY A 178 2.21 -3.53 -1.06
N PRO A 179 2.61 -2.45 -0.40
CA PRO A 179 1.82 -1.24 -0.39
C PRO A 179 1.60 -0.76 -1.81
N PHE A 180 0.41 -0.24 -2.03
CA PHE A 180 0.12 0.58 -3.17
C PHE A 180 1.10 1.79 -3.23
N ASN A 181 1.56 2.12 -4.43
CA ASN A 181 2.36 3.31 -4.73
C ASN A 181 1.82 4.06 -5.92
N PHE A 182 1.99 5.38 -5.93
CA PHE A 182 1.73 6.20 -7.09
C PHE A 182 2.77 5.96 -8.19
N PHE A 183 2.34 6.21 -9.42
CA PHE A 183 3.21 6.07 -10.59
C PHE A 183 4.40 7.05 -10.56
N ALA A 184 4.21 8.28 -10.06
CA ALA A 184 5.28 9.26 -9.91
C ALA A 184 6.39 8.75 -8.98
N ASP A 185 6.03 8.13 -7.85
CA ASP A 185 6.99 7.53 -6.92
C ASP A 185 7.71 6.32 -7.53
N TYR A 186 7.00 5.52 -8.33
CA TYR A 186 7.62 4.45 -9.10
C TYR A 186 8.65 4.97 -10.11
N LEU A 187 8.36 6.06 -10.83
CA LEU A 187 9.32 6.67 -11.76
C LEU A 187 10.56 7.21 -11.03
N ARG A 188 10.37 7.97 -9.94
CA ARG A 188 11.45 8.47 -9.08
C ARG A 188 12.34 7.32 -8.59
N PHE A 189 11.73 6.21 -8.19
CA PHE A 189 12.47 5.00 -7.80
C PHE A 189 13.31 4.45 -8.94
N ILE A 190 12.74 4.32 -10.14
CA ILE A 190 13.43 3.78 -11.32
C ILE A 190 14.57 4.69 -11.79
N GLN A 191 14.41 6.00 -11.64
CA GLN A 191 15.38 6.99 -12.11
C GLN A 191 16.42 7.36 -11.05
N GLY A 192 16.18 7.09 -9.76
CA GLY A 192 17.08 7.49 -8.66
C GLY A 192 16.90 8.94 -8.22
N GLN A 193 15.69 9.47 -8.43
CA GLN A 193 15.28 10.85 -8.15
C GLN A 193 14.38 10.90 -6.90
N GLU A 194 14.76 10.18 -5.84
CA GLU A 194 13.92 10.06 -4.64
C GLU A 194 13.79 11.39 -3.86
N SER A 195 14.78 12.28 -3.97
CA SER A 195 14.80 13.62 -3.38
C SER A 195 13.70 14.52 -3.93
N GLU A 196 13.24 14.33 -5.17
CA GLU A 196 12.18 15.13 -5.79
C GLU A 196 10.81 14.97 -5.10
N ARG A 197 10.69 14.01 -4.18
CA ARG A 197 9.52 13.88 -3.32
C ARG A 197 9.48 14.92 -2.20
N LEU A 198 10.63 15.48 -1.83
CA LEU A 198 10.73 16.50 -0.79
C LEU A 198 10.37 17.85 -1.41
N MET A 199 9.50 18.61 -0.74
CA MET A 199 9.07 19.93 -1.24
C MET A 199 10.04 21.03 -0.86
N ASP A 200 10.75 20.86 0.25
CA ASP A 200 11.70 21.82 0.78
C ASP A 200 13.11 21.58 0.21
N GLU A 201 13.78 22.65 -0.24
CA GLU A 201 15.11 22.54 -0.85
C GLU A 201 16.21 22.21 0.16
N SER A 202 16.08 22.61 1.43
CA SER A 202 17.07 22.26 2.45
C SER A 202 17.04 20.76 2.74
N ASP A 203 15.84 20.18 2.82
CA ASP A 203 15.62 18.75 2.97
C ASP A 203 16.15 17.94 1.77
N LYS A 204 15.95 18.45 0.55
CA LYS A 204 16.50 17.82 -0.68
C LYS A 204 18.02 17.77 -0.64
N LYS A 205 18.66 18.89 -0.32
CA LYS A 205 20.12 18.98 -0.24
C LYS A 205 20.67 18.03 0.82
N LEU A 206 20.06 18.03 2.02
CA LEU A 206 20.45 17.13 3.11
C LEU A 206 20.27 15.65 2.72
N PHE A 207 19.20 15.32 1.98
CA PHE A 207 18.99 13.96 1.48
C PHE A 207 20.06 13.53 0.47
N GLU A 208 20.38 14.38 -0.51
CA GLU A 208 21.38 14.07 -1.53
C GLU A 208 22.79 13.94 -0.93
N GLU A 209 23.16 14.79 0.03
CA GLU A 209 24.44 14.71 0.77
C GLU A 209 24.58 13.40 1.55
N ASN A 210 23.47 12.83 2.04
CA ASN A 210 23.44 11.64 2.90
C ASN A 210 22.86 10.40 2.19
N LYS A 211 22.72 10.43 0.87
CA LYS A 211 21.90 9.49 0.08
C LYS A 211 22.26 8.03 0.30
N GLU A 212 23.54 7.68 0.21
CA GLU A 212 23.99 6.30 0.36
C GLU A 212 23.80 5.76 1.78
N GLU A 213 23.95 6.62 2.78
CA GLU A 213 23.78 6.25 4.19
C GLU A 213 22.30 6.09 4.54
N ILE A 214 21.44 6.96 4.02
CA ILE A 214 19.98 6.85 4.08
C ILE A 214 19.51 5.57 3.38
N ARG A 215 20.12 5.19 2.26
CA ARG A 215 19.85 3.93 1.53
C ARG A 215 20.31 2.69 2.29
N LEU A 216 21.39 2.79 3.07
CA LEU A 216 21.93 1.65 3.83
C LEU A 216 21.21 1.40 5.16
N ALA A 217 20.76 2.47 5.85
CA ALA A 217 19.99 2.52 7.10
C ALA A 217 19.97 1.21 7.92
N LYS A 218 21.13 0.82 8.46
CA LYS A 218 21.30 -0.45 9.22
C LYS A 218 20.35 -0.54 10.42
N ALA A 219 20.13 0.55 11.14
CA ALA A 219 19.21 0.60 12.28
C ALA A 219 17.76 0.25 11.90
N GLU A 220 17.29 0.74 10.75
CA GLU A 220 15.95 0.44 10.24
C GLU A 220 15.81 -1.01 9.81
N LYS A 221 16.85 -1.58 9.17
CA LYS A 221 16.88 -3.00 8.85
C LYS A 221 16.77 -3.84 10.11
N TRP A 222 17.53 -3.53 11.15
CA TRP A 222 17.45 -4.21 12.45
C TRP A 222 16.08 -4.06 13.11
N LYS A 223 15.45 -2.88 13.03
CA LYS A 223 14.07 -2.68 13.49
C LYS A 223 13.09 -3.59 12.76
N GLN A 224 13.23 -3.74 11.44
CA GLN A 224 12.38 -4.67 10.67
C GLN A 224 12.64 -6.13 11.01
N VAL A 225 13.89 -6.52 11.24
CA VAL A 225 14.22 -7.89 11.69
C VAL A 225 13.56 -8.18 13.04
N LYS A 226 13.64 -7.25 14.01
CA LYS A 226 12.97 -7.38 15.31
C LYS A 226 11.44 -7.49 15.17
N LEU A 227 10.84 -6.64 14.35
CA LEU A 227 9.39 -6.70 14.06
C LEU A 227 9.00 -8.00 13.36
N LEU A 228 9.83 -8.51 12.46
CA LEU A 228 9.59 -9.78 11.77
C LEU A 228 9.59 -10.94 12.76
N LEU A 229 10.55 -10.99 13.68
CA LEU A 229 10.59 -11.99 14.75
C LEU A 229 9.33 -11.92 15.62
N LEU A 230 8.93 -10.71 16.03
CA LEU A 230 7.70 -10.51 16.80
C LEU A 230 6.45 -11.02 16.06
N HIS A 231 6.24 -10.62 14.81
CA HIS A 231 5.09 -11.07 14.03
C HIS A 231 5.14 -12.57 13.73
N THR A 232 6.33 -13.18 13.62
CA THR A 232 6.48 -14.63 13.48
C THR A 232 5.99 -15.35 14.73
N ILE A 233 6.44 -14.91 15.91
CA ILE A 233 6.00 -15.47 17.21
C ILE A 233 4.49 -15.31 17.38
N LEU A 234 3.96 -14.11 17.11
CA LEU A 234 2.52 -13.85 17.20
C LEU A 234 1.70 -14.65 16.19
N THR A 235 2.24 -14.91 15.00
CA THR A 235 1.58 -15.76 13.99
C THR A 235 1.53 -17.22 14.43
N ILE A 236 2.62 -17.75 15.00
CA ILE A 236 2.66 -19.10 15.55
C ILE A 236 1.65 -19.22 16.70
N TRP A 237 1.63 -18.25 17.62
CA TRP A 237 0.65 -18.18 18.71
C TRP A 237 -0.79 -18.11 18.19
N ALA A 238 -1.05 -17.30 17.16
CA ALA A 238 -2.38 -17.17 16.58
C ALA A 238 -2.84 -18.47 15.90
N LEU A 239 -1.94 -19.16 15.20
CA LEU A 239 -2.20 -20.44 14.54
C LEU A 239 -2.51 -21.56 15.55
N SER A 240 -1.83 -21.58 16.69
CA SER A 240 -2.07 -22.58 17.74
C SER A 240 -3.32 -22.27 18.56
N SER A 241 -3.64 -21.00 18.78
CA SER A 241 -4.73 -20.58 19.69
C SER A 241 -6.09 -20.44 19.01
N PHE A 242 -6.14 -20.10 17.71
CA PHE A 242 -7.39 -19.79 17.01
C PHE A 242 -7.59 -20.69 15.79
N LYS A 243 -8.68 -21.46 15.83
CA LYS A 243 -9.13 -22.31 14.73
C LYS A 243 -10.38 -21.70 14.08
N PRO A 244 -10.40 -21.44 12.75
CA PRO A 244 -11.56 -20.88 12.08
C PRO A 244 -12.85 -21.68 12.30
N GLU A 245 -12.74 -22.99 12.47
CA GLU A 245 -13.88 -23.90 12.67
C GLU A 245 -14.59 -23.65 14.00
N TYR A 246 -13.88 -23.09 15.00
CA TYR A 246 -14.48 -22.79 16.30
C TYR A 246 -15.59 -21.74 16.20
N PHE A 247 -15.50 -20.80 15.24
CA PHE A 247 -16.54 -19.78 15.03
C PHE A 247 -17.86 -20.37 14.54
N LEU A 248 -17.83 -21.54 13.92
CA LEU A 248 -19.00 -22.27 13.44
C LEU A 248 -19.51 -23.30 14.45
N SER A 249 -18.85 -23.44 15.60
CA SER A 249 -19.24 -24.43 16.61
C SER A 249 -20.41 -23.98 17.47
N ASP A 250 -21.24 -24.95 17.89
CA ASP A 250 -22.34 -24.70 18.84
C ASP A 250 -21.84 -24.13 20.17
N ASP A 251 -20.61 -24.47 20.57
CA ASP A 251 -19.99 -23.96 21.79
C ASP A 251 -19.71 -22.46 21.72
N PHE A 252 -19.28 -21.97 20.55
CA PHE A 252 -19.14 -20.53 20.33
C PHE A 252 -20.51 -19.86 20.23
N ALA A 253 -21.49 -20.51 19.60
CA ALA A 253 -22.86 -20.00 19.49
C ALA A 253 -23.52 -19.79 20.86
N LYS A 254 -23.24 -20.66 21.85
CA LYS A 254 -23.77 -20.58 23.23
C LYS A 254 -23.14 -19.47 24.09
N LYS A 255 -22.00 -18.88 23.70
CA LYS A 255 -21.35 -17.81 24.48
C LYS A 255 -22.19 -16.54 24.54
N ASN A 256 -22.05 -15.78 25.62
CA ASN A 256 -22.68 -14.46 25.73
C ASN A 256 -22.04 -13.46 24.74
N TYR A 257 -22.75 -12.36 24.45
CA TYR A 257 -22.30 -11.39 23.45
C TYR A 257 -20.94 -10.75 23.79
N LEU A 258 -20.65 -10.50 25.07
CA LEU A 258 -19.38 -9.92 25.50
C LEU A 258 -18.20 -10.88 25.27
N GLN A 259 -18.36 -12.16 25.60
CA GLN A 259 -17.35 -13.20 25.34
C GLN A 259 -17.13 -13.39 23.84
N LYS A 260 -18.20 -13.36 23.03
CA LYS A 260 -18.08 -13.41 21.56
C LYS A 260 -17.27 -12.22 21.04
N TYR A 261 -17.58 -11.01 21.51
CA TYR A 261 -16.87 -9.80 21.10
C TYR A 261 -15.39 -9.82 21.47
N ILE A 262 -15.06 -10.18 22.71
CA ILE A 262 -13.66 -10.27 23.18
C ILE A 262 -12.91 -11.35 22.40
N TYR A 263 -13.47 -12.55 22.28
CA TYR A 263 -12.84 -13.65 21.55
C TYR A 263 -12.61 -13.29 20.08
N LEU A 264 -13.63 -12.73 19.42
CA LEU A 264 -13.53 -12.29 18.02
C LEU A 264 -12.46 -11.20 17.85
N SER A 265 -12.36 -10.25 18.78
CA SER A 265 -11.36 -9.18 18.72
C SER A 265 -9.92 -9.73 18.81
N ILE A 266 -9.68 -10.65 19.76
CA ILE A 266 -8.36 -11.28 19.93
C ILE A 266 -8.04 -12.18 18.73
N ALA A 267 -9.01 -12.96 18.25
CA ALA A 267 -8.81 -13.82 17.10
C ALA A 267 -8.57 -13.03 15.80
N CYS A 268 -9.32 -11.95 15.55
CA CYS A 268 -9.06 -11.03 14.44
C CYS A 268 -7.68 -10.39 14.55
N PHE A 269 -7.22 -10.04 15.76
CA PHE A 269 -5.85 -9.60 15.97
C PHE A 269 -4.84 -10.70 15.61
N GLY A 270 -5.09 -11.95 16.01
CA GLY A 270 -4.26 -13.10 15.67
C GLY A 270 -4.20 -13.38 14.16
N PHE A 271 -5.33 -13.41 13.46
CA PHE A 271 -5.36 -13.64 12.01
C PHE A 271 -4.66 -12.53 11.23
N ARG A 272 -4.73 -11.27 11.68
CA ARG A 272 -3.98 -10.16 11.08
C ARG A 272 -2.46 -10.33 11.15
N GLN A 273 -1.94 -11.11 12.10
CA GLN A 273 -0.49 -11.33 12.21
C GLN A 273 0.10 -12.01 10.98
N ARG A 274 -0.66 -12.86 10.28
CA ARG A 274 -0.23 -13.46 9.01
C ARG A 274 0.05 -12.40 7.95
N PHE A 275 -0.84 -11.40 7.85
CA PHE A 275 -0.67 -10.27 6.95
C PHE A 275 0.51 -9.40 7.39
N TYR A 276 0.64 -9.09 8.69
CA TYR A 276 1.75 -8.28 9.18
C TYR A 276 3.11 -8.96 9.01
N PHE A 277 3.21 -10.27 9.26
CA PHE A 277 4.41 -11.06 8.98
C PHE A 277 4.82 -10.89 7.52
N ALA A 278 3.88 -11.16 6.61
CA ALA A 278 4.14 -11.13 5.18
C ALA A 278 4.46 -9.70 4.69
N TRP A 279 3.83 -8.68 5.28
CA TRP A 279 4.11 -7.27 5.07
C TRP A 279 5.51 -6.85 5.59
N THR A 280 5.94 -7.35 6.75
CA THR A 280 7.29 -7.08 7.28
C THR A 280 8.37 -7.76 6.46
N VAL A 281 8.13 -8.96 5.93
CA VAL A 281 9.02 -9.60 4.94
C VAL A 281 9.19 -8.72 3.71
N ASN A 282 8.08 -8.20 3.16
CA ASN A 282 8.11 -7.26 2.04
C ASN A 282 9.00 -6.06 2.34
N HIS A 283 8.79 -5.47 3.50
CA HIS A 283 9.59 -4.35 3.95
C HIS A 283 11.07 -4.65 4.12
N LEU A 284 11.44 -5.86 4.54
CA LEU A 284 12.83 -6.25 4.71
C LEU A 284 13.56 -6.29 3.36
N TYR A 285 12.98 -6.88 2.32
CA TYR A 285 13.62 -6.86 1.00
C TYR A 285 13.55 -5.51 0.32
N VAL A 286 12.45 -4.75 0.44
CA VAL A 286 12.39 -3.38 -0.09
C VAL A 286 13.47 -2.49 0.55
N SER A 287 13.75 -2.69 1.84
CA SER A 287 14.89 -2.04 2.53
C SER A 287 16.26 -2.48 2.01
N CYS A 288 16.37 -3.68 1.44
CA CYS A 288 17.58 -4.14 0.75
C CYS A 288 17.75 -3.47 -0.62
N ILE A 289 16.66 -2.96 -1.23
CA ILE A 289 16.55 -2.40 -2.60
C ILE A 289 16.58 -0.86 -2.58
N HIS A 290 17.36 -0.22 -1.72
CA HIS A 290 17.53 1.25 -1.67
C HIS A 290 16.31 2.08 -1.27
N LEU A 291 15.11 1.54 -1.20
CA LEU A 291 13.93 2.35 -0.91
C LEU A 291 13.43 2.05 0.48
N ARG A 292 13.65 2.97 1.41
CA ARG A 292 12.68 3.04 2.51
C ARG A 292 12.29 4.39 3.02
N LYS A 293 13.10 5.44 2.94
CA LYS A 293 12.67 6.65 3.64
C LYS A 293 11.70 7.54 2.84
N ALA A 294 11.78 7.56 1.51
CA ALA A 294 10.74 8.17 0.65
C ALA A 294 9.39 7.41 0.70
N PHE A 295 9.42 6.08 0.89
CA PHE A 295 8.23 5.24 0.91
C PHE A 295 7.61 5.10 2.31
N VAL A 296 8.42 5.18 3.37
CA VAL A 296 7.94 5.36 4.75
C VAL A 296 7.33 6.75 4.92
N LEU A 297 7.77 7.77 4.16
CA LEU A 297 7.08 9.07 4.02
C LEU A 297 5.72 8.96 3.30
N ILE A 298 5.39 7.83 2.64
CA ILE A 298 4.05 7.51 2.09
C ILE A 298 3.20 6.79 3.12
N PHE A 299 3.77 6.21 4.19
CA PHE A 299 3.00 5.30 5.04
C PHE A 299 2.95 5.72 6.52
N LEU A 300 3.99 6.35 7.07
CA LEU A 300 3.87 6.99 8.39
C LEU A 300 2.98 8.24 8.30
N THR A 301 3.07 9.02 7.23
CA THR A 301 2.16 10.15 7.00
C THR A 301 0.73 9.68 6.70
N THR A 302 0.54 8.53 6.04
CA THR A 302 -0.78 8.03 5.60
C THR A 302 -1.40 6.98 6.54
N ASN A 303 -0.68 6.44 7.54
CA ASN A 303 -1.26 5.54 8.56
C ASN A 303 -1.13 6.05 10.00
N ILE A 304 -0.25 7.01 10.30
CA ILE A 304 -0.33 7.78 11.56
C ILE A 304 -1.19 9.03 11.35
N GLY A 305 -1.23 9.60 10.14
CA GLY A 305 -2.11 10.71 9.79
C GLY A 305 -3.57 10.33 9.49
N ASN A 306 -3.90 9.06 9.24
CA ASN A 306 -5.28 8.61 8.97
C ASN A 306 -5.95 7.86 10.14
N ILE A 307 -5.33 7.85 11.32
CA ILE A 307 -6.07 7.66 12.58
C ILE A 307 -6.52 9.02 13.15
N ASN A 308 -6.03 10.14 12.59
CA ASN A 308 -6.77 11.39 12.67
C ASN A 308 -7.92 11.31 11.67
N ILE A 309 -9.10 11.01 12.20
CA ILE A 309 -10.36 11.42 11.59
C ILE A 309 -10.17 12.92 11.32
N ASP A 310 -10.01 13.27 10.04
CA ASP A 310 -9.87 14.66 9.61
C ASP A 310 -11.25 15.31 9.81
N ILE A 311 -11.51 15.80 11.03
CA ILE A 311 -12.70 16.56 11.44
C ILE A 311 -12.83 17.85 10.59
N SER A 312 -11.87 18.16 9.72
CA SER A 312 -11.99 19.18 8.69
C SER A 312 -13.12 18.90 7.69
N TYR A 313 -13.51 17.63 7.46
CA TYR A 313 -14.76 17.30 6.75
C TYR A 313 -16.04 17.69 7.51
N CYS A 314 -15.94 17.99 8.81
CA CYS A 314 -16.99 18.61 9.62
C CYS A 314 -16.88 20.14 9.70
N SER A 315 -15.90 20.77 9.05
CA SER A 315 -15.81 22.24 9.05
C SER A 315 -16.97 22.92 8.29
N PRO A 316 -17.53 22.34 7.19
CA PRO A 316 -18.76 22.85 6.60
C PRO A 316 -20.01 22.64 7.48
N ILE A 317 -19.93 21.72 8.47
CA ILE A 317 -21.00 21.44 9.44
C ILE A 317 -21.07 22.52 10.55
N LEU A 318 -20.07 23.40 10.64
CA LEU A 318 -20.05 24.50 11.62
C LEU A 318 -20.61 25.82 11.08
N ASN A 319 -20.84 25.95 9.77
CA ASN A 319 -21.56 27.10 9.23
C ASN A 319 -23.08 26.82 9.28
N ASN A 320 -23.77 27.61 10.10
CA ASN A 320 -25.20 27.55 10.42
C ASN A 320 -26.18 27.62 9.22
N SER A 321 -25.72 27.61 7.96
CA SER A 321 -26.53 27.92 6.79
C SER A 321 -26.92 26.73 5.89
N GLN A 322 -26.48 25.49 6.15
CA GLN A 322 -26.78 24.35 5.24
C GLN A 322 -27.18 23.01 5.91
N PHE A 323 -27.85 23.03 7.07
CA PHE A 323 -28.44 21.80 7.62
C PHE A 323 -29.86 21.54 7.13
N SER A 324 -30.10 20.36 6.55
CA SER A 324 -31.44 19.84 6.27
C SER A 324 -32.29 19.81 7.56
N PRO A 325 -33.57 20.22 7.53
CA PRO A 325 -34.41 20.40 8.72
C PRO A 325 -34.71 19.13 9.53
N HIS A 326 -34.27 17.95 9.06
CA HIS A 326 -34.58 16.65 9.66
C HIS A 326 -33.64 16.18 10.78
N ILE A 327 -32.65 16.96 11.23
CA ILE A 327 -31.78 16.55 12.35
C ILE A 327 -32.31 17.07 13.69
N ASP A 328 -32.74 16.14 14.53
CA ASP A 328 -33.31 16.36 15.88
C ASP A 328 -32.37 17.18 16.79
N ARG A 329 -32.96 18.08 17.60
CA ARG A 329 -32.28 18.97 18.55
C ARG A 329 -31.41 18.21 19.56
N LYS A 330 -31.82 16.99 19.93
CA LYS A 330 -31.05 16.12 20.85
C LYS A 330 -29.75 15.63 20.23
N GLN A 331 -29.74 15.28 18.95
CA GLN A 331 -28.52 14.85 18.23
C GLN A 331 -27.48 15.97 18.18
N ARG A 332 -27.91 17.24 18.00
CA ARG A 332 -27.00 18.40 17.97
C ARG A 332 -26.35 18.68 19.33
N GLN A 333 -27.07 18.50 20.43
CA GLN A 333 -26.52 18.70 21.78
C GLN A 333 -25.55 17.60 22.20
N VAL A 334 -25.76 16.36 21.73
CA VAL A 334 -24.82 15.25 21.95
C VAL A 334 -23.53 15.50 21.19
N PHE A 335 -23.60 15.95 19.94
CA PHE A 335 -22.41 16.26 19.13
C PHE A 335 -21.58 17.41 19.70
N LYS A 336 -22.23 18.47 20.21
CA LYS A 336 -21.55 19.57 20.91
C LYS A 336 -20.80 19.13 22.17
N ARG A 337 -21.45 18.29 23.00
CA ARG A 337 -20.82 17.76 24.22
C ARG A 337 -19.62 16.86 23.94
N ILE A 338 -19.67 16.09 22.86
CA ILE A 338 -18.55 15.24 22.41
C ILE A 338 -17.35 16.09 21.96
N LEU A 339 -17.59 17.22 21.29
CA LEU A 339 -16.54 18.14 20.83
C LEU A 339 -15.91 18.95 21.97
N GLU A 340 -16.69 19.35 22.98
CA GLU A 340 -16.17 20.07 24.17
C GLU A 340 -15.25 19.21 25.07
N HIS A 341 -15.39 17.89 25.02
CA HIS A 341 -14.54 16.94 25.75
C HIS A 341 -13.36 16.42 24.92
N CYS A 342 -13.18 16.92 23.70
CA CYS A 342 -12.06 16.51 22.85
C CYS A 342 -10.78 17.25 23.27
N PRO A 343 -9.64 16.56 23.45
CA PRO A 343 -8.39 17.20 23.83
C PRO A 343 -8.00 18.32 22.84
N ALA A 344 -7.55 19.48 23.34
CA ALA A 344 -7.24 20.65 22.51
C ALA A 344 -6.19 20.41 21.41
N TRP A 345 -5.36 19.36 21.53
CA TRP A 345 -4.40 18.94 20.50
C TRP A 345 -5.04 18.25 19.29
N LEU A 346 -6.28 17.76 19.43
CA LEU A 346 -7.08 17.21 18.31
C LEU A 346 -7.74 18.31 17.47
N VAL A 347 -7.86 19.53 18.03
CA VAL A 347 -8.53 20.68 17.40
C VAL A 347 -7.53 21.65 16.75
N ARG A 348 -6.29 21.74 17.25
CA ARG A 348 -5.22 22.52 16.62
C ARG A 348 -4.46 21.66 15.63
N GLY A 349 -4.80 21.79 14.36
CA GLY A 349 -3.89 21.48 13.27
C GLY A 349 -2.70 22.44 13.29
N GLU A 350 -1.75 22.24 14.21
CA GLU A 350 -0.42 22.83 14.06
C GLU A 350 0.21 22.20 12.81
N LYS A 351 0.36 23.00 11.75
CA LYS A 351 1.29 22.72 10.66
C LYS A 351 2.72 22.75 11.23
N LYS A 352 3.13 21.70 11.93
CA LYS A 352 4.56 21.41 12.01
C LYS A 352 4.98 20.97 10.61
N ASN A 353 5.96 21.68 10.03
CA ASN A 353 6.69 21.24 8.85
C ASN A 353 7.29 19.85 9.14
N SER A 354 6.52 18.81 8.87
CA SER A 354 6.85 17.42 9.19
C SER A 354 8.05 16.92 8.39
N SER A 355 8.43 17.58 7.30
CA SER A 355 9.55 17.16 6.44
C SER A 355 10.91 17.45 7.06
N SER A 356 11.10 18.67 7.62
CA SER A 356 12.35 19.11 8.25
C SER A 356 12.76 18.21 9.42
N SER A 357 11.80 17.80 10.26
CA SER A 357 12.08 16.89 11.37
C SER A 357 12.44 15.47 10.92
N ILE A 358 11.95 15.03 9.76
CA ILE A 358 12.15 13.65 9.31
C ILE A 358 13.56 13.49 8.77
N VAL A 359 13.99 14.28 7.78
CA VAL A 359 15.32 14.12 7.15
C VAL A 359 16.43 14.25 8.19
N GLU A 360 16.32 15.22 9.09
CA GLU A 360 17.21 15.34 10.25
C GLU A 360 17.18 14.11 11.15
N HIS A 361 16.00 13.56 11.48
CA HIS A 361 15.91 12.30 12.23
C HIS A 361 16.56 11.13 11.47
N LEU A 362 16.53 11.11 10.13
CA LEU A 362 17.15 10.05 9.34
C LEU A 362 18.67 10.10 9.39
N VAL A 363 19.22 11.31 9.40
CA VAL A 363 20.65 11.58 9.54
C VAL A 363 21.07 11.33 10.99
N ASN A 364 20.27 11.74 11.97
CA ASN A 364 20.56 11.66 13.40
C ASN A 364 20.32 10.27 14.00
N SER A 365 19.47 9.40 13.42
CA SER A 365 19.31 7.99 13.87
C SER A 365 20.59 7.14 13.66
N ARG A 366 21.70 7.78 13.30
CA ARG A 366 23.06 7.24 13.28
C ARG A 366 23.77 7.30 14.64
N ARG A 367 23.44 8.26 15.50
CA ARG A 367 24.13 8.44 16.78
C ARG A 367 23.68 7.42 17.81
#